data_AF-A0A7S3BWF2-F1
#
_entry.id   AF-A0A7S3BWF2-F1
#
_cell.length_a   1.000
_cell.length_b   1.000
_cell.length_c   1.000
_cell.angle_alpha   90.00
_cell.angle_beta   90.00
_cell.angle_gamma   90.00
#
_symmetry.space_group_name_H-M   'P 1'
#
loop_
_entity.id
_entity.type
_entity.pdbx_description
1 polymer ?
#
loop_
_entity_poly.entity_id
_entity_poly.type
_entity_poly.pdbx_seq_one_letter_code
_entity_poly.pdbx_strand_id
1 'polypeptide(L)'
;AEGRAEAGGGGDASGRGEGKRDKGGHMHQTAASAHDEYTKAAEKKRKREDGPAGDWLQLNPKIAYSQYNKRVEKANYMTPEEYAEVKARRGAEGIDALGGVAASKPSQRGLDRMSSELEARAAKARGRRKFYDEKDVDYINAHNERRNKRLEKEYGKYTADIKANLERGTALPDV
;
A
#
# COMPACT_ATOMS: atom_id res chain seq x y z
N ALA A 1 -41.66 -18.64 -57.82
CA ALA A 1 -40.34 -18.96 -58.39
C ALA A 1 -39.34 -18.02 -57.73
N GLU A 2 -38.13 -18.53 -57.50
CA GLU A 2 -36.98 -17.89 -56.84
C GLU A 2 -37.12 -17.80 -55.31
N GLY A 3 -36.22 -18.31 -54.48
CA GLY A 3 -34.93 -18.94 -54.69
C GLY A 3 -34.20 -18.90 -53.35
N ARG A 4 -33.98 -20.08 -52.76
CA ARG A 4 -33.39 -20.31 -51.43
C ARG A 4 -31.86 -20.21 -51.53
N ALA A 5 -31.20 -19.56 -50.58
CA ALA A 5 -29.76 -19.70 -50.35
C ALA A 5 -29.48 -19.76 -48.84
N GLU A 6 -28.98 -20.90 -48.40
CA GLU A 6 -28.42 -21.14 -47.06
C GLU A 6 -26.89 -20.96 -47.09
N ALA A 7 -26.32 -20.40 -46.02
CA ALA A 7 -24.98 -20.68 -45.43
C ALA A 7 -24.89 -19.80 -44.16
N GLY A 8 -24.47 -20.22 -42.95
CA GLY A 8 -23.66 -21.35 -42.52
C GLY A 8 -22.42 -20.81 -41.76
N GLY A 9 -22.32 -21.08 -40.45
CA GLY A 9 -21.15 -20.84 -39.57
C GLY A 9 -21.28 -19.59 -38.67
N GLY A 10 -21.25 -19.62 -37.33
CA GLY A 10 -20.53 -20.51 -36.41
C GLY A 10 -19.37 -19.72 -35.79
N GLY A 11 -19.45 -19.34 -34.51
CA GLY A 11 -18.33 -18.71 -33.80
C GLY A 11 -18.69 -17.93 -32.54
N ASP A 12 -18.53 -18.59 -31.39
CA ASP A 12 -18.56 -18.07 -30.02
C ASP A 12 -17.76 -16.77 -29.84
N ALA A 13 -18.41 -15.69 -29.41
CA ALA A 13 -17.74 -14.50 -28.89
C ALA A 13 -17.76 -14.54 -27.36
N SER A 14 -16.85 -15.36 -26.80
CA SER A 14 -16.51 -15.32 -25.38
C SER A 14 -16.06 -13.91 -25.00
N GLY A 15 -16.89 -13.20 -24.23
CA GLY A 15 -16.57 -11.91 -23.63
C GLY A 15 -15.49 -12.07 -22.56
N ARG A 16 -14.22 -12.16 -22.98
CA ARG A 16 -13.08 -12.03 -22.08
C ARG A 16 -12.93 -10.56 -21.71
N GLY A 17 -13.05 -10.28 -20.41
CA GLY A 17 -12.93 -8.96 -19.82
C GLY A 17 -11.71 -8.21 -20.35
N GLU A 18 -11.93 -7.00 -20.83
CA GLU A 18 -10.86 -6.08 -21.21
C GLU A 18 -9.98 -5.80 -19.98
N GLY A 19 -8.85 -6.49 -19.90
CA GLY A 19 -7.72 -6.03 -19.10
C GLY A 19 -7.44 -4.58 -19.48
N LYS A 20 -7.26 -3.72 -18.46
CA LYS A 20 -6.98 -2.29 -18.62
C LYS A 20 -5.97 -2.07 -19.73
N ARG A 21 -6.46 -1.62 -20.90
CA ARG A 21 -5.62 -1.19 -22.01
C ARG A 21 -4.73 -0.07 -21.51
N ASP A 22 -3.43 -0.29 -21.59
CA ASP A 22 -2.39 0.67 -21.31
C ASP A 22 -2.66 1.92 -22.18
N LYS A 23 -3.22 2.98 -21.58
CA LYS A 23 -3.55 4.21 -22.29
C LYS A 23 -2.28 5.03 -22.45
N GLY A 24 -1.44 4.63 -23.41
CA GLY A 24 -0.27 5.40 -23.82
C GLY A 24 0.81 4.52 -24.42
N GLY A 25 0.72 4.23 -25.71
CA GLY A 25 1.84 3.65 -26.45
C GLY A 25 3.05 4.56 -26.28
N HIS A 26 4.18 4.00 -25.82
CA HIS A 26 5.44 4.71 -25.58
C HIS A 26 6.11 5.20 -26.88
N MET A 27 5.36 5.23 -27.98
CA MET A 27 5.82 5.52 -29.35
C MET A 27 6.37 6.94 -29.53
N HIS A 28 6.12 7.85 -28.59
CA HIS A 28 6.60 9.24 -28.62
C HIS A 28 7.42 9.62 -27.37
N GLN A 29 7.89 8.66 -26.58
CA GLN A 29 8.81 8.97 -25.49
C GLN A 29 10.20 9.26 -26.05
N THR A 30 10.70 10.46 -25.79
CA THR A 30 12.09 10.82 -26.07
C THR A 30 13.02 9.93 -25.25
N ALA A 31 14.21 9.60 -25.77
CA ALA A 31 15.20 8.77 -25.05
C ALA A 31 15.53 9.33 -23.65
N ALA A 32 15.56 10.66 -23.51
CA ALA A 32 15.73 11.34 -22.22
C ALA A 32 14.57 11.06 -21.25
N SER A 33 13.31 11.14 -21.70
CA SER A 33 12.16 10.85 -20.83
C SER A 33 12.09 9.38 -20.42
N ALA A 34 12.45 8.46 -21.33
CA ALA A 34 12.51 7.03 -21.01
C ALA A 34 13.60 6.72 -19.98
N HIS A 35 14.77 7.36 -20.10
CA HIS A 35 15.85 7.26 -19.12
C HIS A 35 15.45 7.83 -17.75
N ASP A 36 14.77 8.98 -17.72
CA ASP A 36 14.26 9.57 -16.49
C ASP A 36 13.19 8.69 -15.82
N GLU A 37 12.32 8.05 -16.59
CA GLU A 37 11.35 7.10 -16.07
C GLU A 37 12.03 5.84 -15.53
N TYR A 38 13.02 5.31 -16.24
CA TYR A 38 13.81 4.16 -15.80
C TYR A 38 14.57 4.45 -14.51
N THR A 39 15.25 5.58 -14.41
CA THR A 39 15.99 5.99 -13.20
C THR A 39 15.02 6.20 -12.02
N LYS A 40 13.89 6.87 -12.23
CA LYS A 40 12.84 7.01 -11.20
C LYS A 40 12.27 5.65 -10.78
N ALA A 41 12.08 4.71 -11.71
CA ALA A 41 11.61 3.36 -11.42
C ALA A 41 12.65 2.55 -10.65
N ALA A 42 13.92 2.63 -11.04
CA ALA A 42 15.04 1.99 -10.35
C ALA A 42 15.21 2.55 -8.92
N GLU A 43 15.15 3.86 -8.74
CA GLU A 43 15.16 4.48 -7.41
C GLU A 43 13.97 4.02 -6.55
N LYS A 44 12.78 3.91 -7.13
CA LYS A 44 11.60 3.37 -6.43
C LYS A 44 11.78 1.91 -6.03
N LYS A 45 12.42 1.08 -6.86
CA LYS A 45 12.75 -0.30 -6.53
C LYS A 45 13.78 -0.37 -5.39
N ARG A 46 14.88 0.38 -5.48
CA ARG A 46 15.88 0.47 -4.40
C ARG A 46 15.25 0.91 -3.08
N LYS A 47 14.41 1.95 -3.09
CA LYS A 47 13.67 2.40 -1.89
C LYS A 47 12.68 1.35 -1.32
N ARG A 48 12.24 0.38 -2.12
CA ARG A 48 11.40 -0.75 -1.67
C ARG A 48 12.23 -1.90 -1.12
N GLU A 49 13.39 -2.16 -1.72
CA GLU A 49 14.36 -3.19 -1.30
C GLU A 49 15.12 -2.78 -0.02
N ASP A 50 15.55 -1.52 0.06
CA ASP A 50 16.05 -0.84 1.26
C ASP A 50 14.91 -0.51 2.25
N GLY A 51 13.67 -0.77 1.82
CA GLY A 51 12.51 -0.73 2.68
C GLY A 51 12.72 -1.68 3.86
N PRO A 52 12.24 -1.31 5.04
CA PRO A 52 12.55 -2.08 6.22
C PRO A 52 11.99 -3.52 6.05
N ALA A 53 12.83 -4.52 6.32
CA ALA A 53 12.51 -5.94 6.09
C ALA A 53 11.87 -6.61 7.32
N GLY A 54 10.68 -7.22 7.16
CA GLY A 54 10.05 -8.17 8.11
C GLY A 54 8.95 -7.62 9.06
N ASP A 55 7.96 -8.42 9.42
CA ASP A 55 6.82 -7.97 10.27
C ASP A 55 7.20 -7.51 11.71
N TRP A 56 8.45 -7.66 12.17
CA TRP A 56 8.94 -7.29 13.52
C TRP A 56 9.42 -5.84 13.69
N LEU A 57 9.18 -5.05 12.66
CA LEU A 57 9.77 -3.75 12.36
C LEU A 57 9.24 -2.56 13.16
N GLN A 58 8.14 -2.69 13.90
CA GLN A 58 7.62 -1.59 14.73
C GLN A 58 8.59 -1.20 15.86
N LEU A 59 9.48 -2.10 16.25
CA LEU A 59 10.56 -1.87 17.21
C LEU A 59 11.89 -1.47 16.54
N ASN A 60 11.95 -1.42 15.20
CA ASN A 60 13.16 -1.03 14.50
C ASN A 60 13.32 0.50 14.58
N PRO A 61 14.41 1.01 15.18
CA PRO A 61 14.61 2.45 15.37
C PRO A 61 14.64 3.23 14.05
N LYS A 62 15.10 2.61 12.95
CA LYS A 62 15.13 3.27 11.62
C LYS A 62 13.72 3.55 11.10
N ILE A 63 12.75 2.68 11.38
CA ILE A 63 11.37 2.93 10.98
C ILE A 63 10.75 3.96 11.88
N ALA A 64 10.90 3.82 13.19
CA ALA A 64 10.38 4.81 14.12
C ALA A 64 10.84 6.23 13.72
N TYR A 65 12.13 6.36 13.39
CA TYR A 65 12.72 7.59 12.88
C TYR A 65 12.16 8.03 11.51
N SER A 66 12.10 7.14 10.51
CA SER A 66 11.52 7.48 9.20
C SER A 66 10.05 7.92 9.30
N GLN A 67 9.26 7.24 10.14
CA GLN A 67 7.86 7.58 10.37
C GLN A 67 7.74 8.89 11.14
N TYR A 68 8.63 9.17 12.08
CA TYR A 68 8.73 10.46 12.75
C TYR A 68 9.00 11.59 11.76
N ASN A 69 10.03 11.48 10.90
CA ASN A 69 10.35 12.51 9.91
C ASN A 69 9.17 12.80 8.97
N LYS A 70 8.51 11.76 8.46
CA LYS A 70 7.30 11.92 7.62
C LYS A 70 6.14 12.59 8.36
N ARG A 71 6.07 12.44 9.69
CA ARG A 71 5.07 13.13 10.51
C ARG A 71 5.45 14.59 10.67
N VAL A 72 6.71 14.89 10.98
CA VAL A 72 7.21 16.27 11.09
C VAL A 72 6.99 17.04 9.80
N GLU A 73 7.26 16.44 8.65
CA GLU A 73 7.02 17.06 7.34
C GLU A 73 5.54 17.38 7.06
N LYS A 74 4.61 16.60 7.63
CA LYS A 74 3.16 16.72 7.35
C LYS A 74 2.36 17.34 8.48
N ALA A 75 2.98 17.54 9.64
CA ALA A 75 2.31 18.00 10.82
C ALA A 75 1.97 19.48 10.67
N ASN A 76 0.71 19.81 10.95
CA ASN A 76 0.23 21.18 10.98
C ASN A 76 0.52 21.78 12.37
N TYR A 77 1.77 22.22 12.56
CA TYR A 77 2.23 22.80 13.82
C TYR A 77 1.61 24.18 14.09
N MET A 78 1.83 24.66 15.32
CA MET A 78 1.53 26.03 15.71
C MET A 78 2.29 27.01 14.80
N THR A 79 1.64 28.05 14.31
CA THR A 79 2.32 29.04 13.47
C THR A 79 3.41 29.75 14.29
N PRO A 80 4.46 30.29 13.65
CA PRO A 80 5.49 31.05 14.38
C PRO A 80 4.91 32.20 15.22
N GLU A 81 3.83 32.83 14.74
CA GLU A 81 3.10 33.89 15.44
C GLU A 81 2.36 33.36 16.68
N GLU A 82 1.57 32.29 16.53
CA GLU A 82 0.89 31.62 17.64
C GLU A 82 1.91 31.20 18.72
N TYR A 83 3.08 30.71 18.29
CA TYR A 83 4.18 30.36 19.20
C TYR A 83 4.76 31.57 19.94
N ALA A 84 4.98 32.70 19.26
CA ALA A 84 5.46 33.92 19.88
C ALA A 84 4.47 34.46 20.94
N GLU A 85 3.16 34.42 20.67
CA GLU A 85 2.12 34.80 21.64
C GLU A 85 2.11 33.88 22.86
N VAL A 86 2.17 32.57 22.65
CA VAL A 86 2.21 31.60 23.75
C VAL A 86 3.48 31.79 24.57
N LYS A 87 4.63 32.05 23.92
CA LYS A 87 5.91 32.36 24.58
C LYS A 87 5.86 33.66 25.39
N ALA A 88 5.24 34.70 24.85
CA ALA A 88 5.04 35.97 25.55
C ALA A 88 4.12 35.81 26.77
N ARG A 89 3.02 35.06 26.61
CA ARG A 89 2.05 34.80 27.69
C ARG A 89 2.63 33.97 28.83
N ARG A 90 3.45 32.96 28.51
CA ARG A 90 4.04 32.06 29.51
C ARG A 90 5.35 32.57 30.12
N GLY A 91 5.98 33.57 29.50
CA GLY A 91 7.36 33.94 29.81
C GLY A 91 8.37 32.86 29.39
N ALA A 92 9.65 33.21 29.37
CA ALA A 92 10.72 32.29 28.98
C ALA A 92 10.77 31.01 29.85
N GLU A 93 10.48 31.14 31.15
CA GLU A 93 10.51 30.04 32.11
C GLU A 93 9.31 29.09 31.97
N GLY A 94 8.17 29.56 31.45
CA GLY A 94 6.96 28.73 31.35
C GLY A 94 6.99 27.70 30.22
N ILE A 95 7.92 27.80 29.26
CA ILE A 95 8.07 26.87 28.14
C ILE A 95 9.27 25.93 28.33
N ASP A 96 10.40 26.44 28.83
CA ASP A 96 11.64 25.66 28.99
C ASP A 96 11.81 25.00 30.38
N ALA A 97 11.01 25.36 31.39
CA ALA A 97 11.10 24.71 32.69
C ALA A 97 10.58 23.27 32.62
N LEU A 98 11.29 22.34 33.27
CA LEU A 98 10.96 20.92 33.38
C LEU A 98 9.53 20.66 33.91
N GLY A 99 8.98 21.59 34.71
CA GLY A 99 7.58 21.55 35.19
C GLY A 99 6.54 22.19 34.26
N GLY A 100 6.97 22.93 33.23
CA GLY A 100 6.11 23.67 32.30
C GLY A 100 5.29 22.78 31.38
N VAL A 101 5.73 21.54 31.11
CA VAL A 101 4.98 20.58 30.28
C VAL A 101 3.79 19.99 31.06
N ALA A 102 3.99 19.60 32.32
CA ALA A 102 2.93 19.02 33.16
C ALA A 102 1.85 20.04 33.57
N ALA A 103 2.23 21.31 33.72
CA ALA A 103 1.30 22.41 34.01
C ALA A 103 0.67 23.05 32.75
N SER A 104 0.95 22.53 31.54
CA SER A 104 0.41 23.08 30.30
C SER A 104 -0.97 22.55 30.00
N LYS A 105 -1.98 23.43 30.04
CA LYS A 105 -3.28 23.15 29.44
C LYS A 105 -3.19 23.50 27.95
N PRO A 106 -3.23 22.50 27.03
CA PRO A 106 -3.21 22.79 25.61
C PRO A 106 -4.46 23.57 25.22
N SER A 107 -4.36 24.40 24.17
CA SER A 107 -5.52 25.06 23.60
C SER A 107 -6.44 24.02 22.93
N GLN A 108 -7.75 24.29 22.90
CA GLN A 108 -8.71 23.41 22.22
C GLN A 108 -8.31 23.15 20.77
N ARG A 109 -7.88 24.20 20.05
CA ARG A 109 -7.36 24.10 18.68
C ARG A 109 -6.17 23.14 18.57
N GLY A 110 -5.27 23.11 19.56
CA GLY A 110 -4.14 22.17 19.59
C GLY A 110 -4.58 20.71 19.79
N LEU A 111 -5.58 20.49 20.64
CA LEU A 111 -6.18 19.16 20.84
C LEU A 111 -6.90 18.66 19.58
N ASP A 112 -7.64 19.54 18.90
CA ASP A 112 -8.34 19.20 17.66
C ASP A 112 -7.36 18.85 16.53
N ARG A 113 -6.24 19.59 16.41
CA ARG A 113 -5.15 19.25 15.47
C ARG A 113 -4.55 17.87 15.78
N MET A 114 -4.26 17.58 17.05
CA MET A 114 -3.69 16.28 17.46
C MET A 114 -4.65 15.12 17.19
N SER A 115 -5.92 15.25 17.59
CA SER A 115 -6.94 14.21 17.42
C SER A 115 -7.16 13.90 15.93
N SER A 116 -7.30 14.92 15.09
CA SER A 116 -7.45 14.72 13.64
C SER A 116 -6.26 13.99 12.99
N GLU A 117 -5.02 14.27 13.42
CA GLU A 117 -3.82 13.53 12.95
C GLU A 117 -3.91 12.04 13.35
N LEU A 118 -4.28 11.76 14.60
CA LEU A 118 -4.38 10.40 15.13
C LEU A 118 -5.48 9.59 14.44
N GLU A 119 -6.64 10.20 14.20
CA GLU A 119 -7.75 9.56 13.48
C GLU A 119 -7.37 9.26 12.02
N ALA A 120 -6.77 10.23 11.32
CA ALA A 120 -6.28 10.03 9.96
C ALA A 120 -5.23 8.90 9.88
N ARG A 121 -4.40 8.75 10.92
CA ARG A 121 -3.45 7.64 11.03
C ARG A 121 -4.15 6.30 11.27
N ALA A 122 -5.12 6.26 12.18
CA ALA A 122 -5.88 5.06 12.48
C ALA A 122 -6.64 4.55 11.24
N ALA A 123 -7.18 5.45 10.43
CA ALA A 123 -7.82 5.11 9.15
C ALA A 123 -6.85 4.47 8.15
N LYS A 124 -5.62 5.00 8.02
CA LYS A 124 -4.60 4.49 7.10
C LYS A 124 -4.08 3.10 7.46
N ALA A 125 -4.08 2.73 8.74
CA ALA A 125 -3.59 1.43 9.20
C ALA A 125 -4.48 0.24 8.78
N ARG A 126 -5.72 0.50 8.35
CA ARG A 126 -6.74 -0.53 8.11
C ARG A 126 -6.84 -1.00 6.64
N GLY A 127 -5.74 -0.98 5.90
CA GLY A 127 -5.71 -1.47 4.52
C GLY A 127 -6.00 -2.97 4.44
N ARG A 128 -7.25 -3.36 4.20
CA ARG A 128 -7.61 -4.75 3.86
C ARG A 128 -7.28 -4.99 2.39
N ARG A 129 -6.64 -6.13 2.09
CA ARG A 129 -6.47 -6.57 0.69
C ARG A 129 -7.85 -6.77 0.08
N LYS A 130 -8.05 -6.28 -1.14
CA LYS A 130 -9.33 -6.45 -1.86
C LYS A 130 -9.59 -7.93 -2.12
N PHE A 131 -10.84 -8.34 -1.95
CA PHE A 131 -11.32 -9.64 -2.39
C PHE A 131 -11.51 -9.62 -3.91
N TYR A 132 -11.24 -10.73 -4.57
CA TYR A 132 -11.41 -10.90 -6.01
C TYR A 132 -12.24 -12.16 -6.21
N ASP A 133 -13.45 -12.00 -6.73
CA ASP A 133 -14.43 -13.10 -6.88
C ASP A 133 -13.99 -14.13 -7.94
N GLU A 134 -13.11 -13.73 -8.85
CA GLU A 134 -12.56 -14.58 -9.92
C GLU A 134 -11.50 -15.58 -9.42
N LYS A 135 -11.08 -15.49 -8.15
CA LYS A 135 -10.06 -16.39 -7.60
C LYS A 135 -10.68 -17.70 -7.11
N ASP A 136 -10.01 -18.80 -7.39
CA ASP A 136 -10.36 -20.11 -6.83
C ASP A 136 -10.35 -20.06 -5.29
N VAL A 137 -11.44 -20.56 -4.72
CA VAL A 137 -11.67 -20.54 -3.28
C VAL A 137 -11.22 -21.87 -2.67
N ASP A 138 -10.10 -21.85 -1.95
CA ASP A 138 -9.50 -23.02 -1.29
C ASP A 138 -9.95 -23.18 0.18
N TYR A 139 -10.95 -22.42 0.63
CA TYR A 139 -11.35 -22.32 2.03
C TYR A 139 -12.86 -22.38 2.23
N ILE A 140 -13.27 -22.91 3.38
CA ILE A 140 -14.70 -22.98 3.78
C ILE A 140 -15.08 -21.79 4.66
N ASN A 141 -14.15 -21.26 5.47
CA ASN A 141 -14.41 -20.17 6.41
C ASN A 141 -13.27 -19.14 6.47
N ALA A 142 -13.52 -17.99 7.10
CA ALA A 142 -12.56 -16.88 7.20
C ALA A 142 -11.34 -17.18 8.12
N HIS A 143 -11.42 -18.20 8.96
CA HIS A 143 -10.25 -18.65 9.73
C HIS A 143 -9.34 -19.52 8.85
N ASN A 144 -9.92 -20.41 8.07
CA ASN A 144 -9.26 -21.26 7.09
C ASN A 144 -8.59 -20.40 6.01
N GLU A 145 -9.27 -19.40 5.46
CA GLU A 145 -8.66 -18.46 4.50
C GLU A 145 -7.37 -17.83 5.05
N ARG A 146 -7.38 -17.41 6.32
CA ARG A 146 -6.20 -16.83 6.98
C ARG A 146 -5.08 -17.86 7.18
N ARG A 147 -5.44 -19.11 7.50
CA ARG A 147 -4.48 -20.21 7.64
C ARG A 147 -3.87 -20.59 6.28
N ASN A 148 -4.68 -20.75 5.23
CA ASN A 148 -4.21 -21.01 3.87
C ASN A 148 -3.29 -19.89 3.38
N LYS A 149 -3.66 -18.61 3.57
CA LYS A 149 -2.78 -17.46 3.25
C LYS A 149 -1.45 -17.49 4.00
N ARG A 150 -1.44 -17.99 5.24
CA ARG A 150 -0.19 -18.14 6.01
C ARG A 150 0.67 -19.27 5.47
N LEU A 151 0.06 -20.43 5.22
CA LEU A 151 0.74 -21.58 4.61
C LEU A 151 1.32 -21.21 3.25
N GLU A 152 0.59 -20.43 2.45
CA GLU A 152 1.08 -19.95 1.15
C GLU A 152 2.32 -19.06 1.27
N LYS A 153 2.35 -18.18 2.28
CA LYS A 153 3.51 -17.30 2.52
C LYS A 153 4.75 -18.09 2.92
N GLU A 154 4.58 -19.14 3.74
CA GLU A 154 5.68 -19.92 4.31
C GLU A 154 6.14 -21.04 3.36
N TYR A 155 5.20 -21.77 2.75
CA TYR A 155 5.45 -22.98 1.97
C TYR A 155 5.25 -22.81 0.47
N GLY A 156 4.59 -21.76 0.00
CA GLY A 156 4.25 -21.58 -1.42
C GLY A 156 5.46 -21.63 -2.36
N LYS A 157 6.63 -21.17 -1.89
CA LYS A 157 7.90 -21.28 -2.65
C LYS A 157 8.32 -22.73 -2.88
N TYR A 158 8.06 -23.62 -1.92
CA TYR A 158 8.49 -25.01 -1.95
C TYR A 158 7.42 -25.93 -2.55
N THR A 159 6.15 -25.50 -2.57
CA THR A 159 5.02 -26.28 -3.08
C THR A 159 4.56 -25.83 -4.47
N ALA A 160 5.32 -24.98 -5.17
CA ALA A 160 4.95 -24.46 -6.48
C ALA A 160 4.75 -25.60 -7.51
N ASP A 161 5.70 -26.53 -7.58
CA ASP A 161 5.65 -27.67 -8.50
C ASP A 161 4.46 -28.59 -8.19
N ILE A 162 4.18 -28.81 -6.90
CA ILE A 162 3.04 -29.62 -6.46
C ILE A 162 1.71 -28.98 -6.90
N LYS A 163 1.60 -27.66 -6.83
CA LYS A 163 0.40 -26.94 -7.30
C LYS A 163 0.25 -27.01 -8.82
N ALA A 164 1.33 -26.77 -9.56
CA ALA A 164 1.31 -26.88 -11.02
C ALA A 164 0.89 -28.30 -11.46
N ASN A 165 1.36 -29.31 -10.75
CA ASN A 165 0.98 -30.71 -10.96
C ASN A 165 -0.49 -31.00 -10.66
N LEU A 166 -1.06 -30.42 -9.60
CA LEU A 166 -2.49 -30.49 -9.31
C LEU A 166 -3.35 -29.85 -10.41
N GLU A 167 -2.94 -28.68 -10.91
CA GLU A 167 -3.64 -27.99 -12.01
C GLU A 167 -3.53 -28.76 -13.34
N ARG A 168 -2.40 -29.44 -13.56
CA ARG A 168 -2.13 -30.25 -14.76
C ARG A 168 -2.75 -31.65 -14.71
N GLY A 169 -3.05 -32.16 -13.51
CA GLY A 169 -3.51 -33.54 -13.30
C GLY A 169 -2.42 -34.61 -13.45
N THR A 170 -1.14 -34.22 -13.42
CA THR A 170 0.01 -35.15 -13.55
C THR A 170 1.04 -34.88 -12.45
N ALA A 171 1.86 -35.87 -12.10
CA ALA A 171 2.86 -35.77 -11.02
C ALA A 171 4.30 -35.67 -11.54
N LEU A 172 4.50 -35.12 -12.74
CA LEU A 172 5.82 -35.02 -13.34
C LEU A 172 6.54 -33.76 -12.84
N PRO A 173 7.83 -33.81 -12.50
CA PRO A 173 8.59 -32.61 -12.23
C PRO A 173 8.65 -31.74 -13.50
N ASP A 174 8.56 -30.42 -13.33
CA ASP A 174 8.78 -29.49 -14.43
C ASP A 174 10.25 -29.63 -14.86
N VAL A 175 10.46 -30.16 -16.08
CA VAL A 175 11.78 -30.40 -16.69
C VAL A 175 12.38 -29.15 -17.30
#